data_AF-A0A7V8Z6W3-F1
#
_entry.id   AF-A0A7V8Z6W3-F1
#
_cell.length_a   1.000
_cell.length_b   1.000
_cell.length_c   1.000
_cell.angle_alpha   90.00
_cell.angle_beta   90.00
_cell.angle_gamma   90.00
#
_symmetry.space_group_name_H-M   'P 1'
#
loop_
_entity.id
_entity.type
_entity.pdbx_description
1 polymer ?
#
loop_
_entity_poly.entity_id
_entity_poly.type
_entity_poly.pdbx_seq_one_letter_code
_entity_poly.pdbx_strand_id
1 'polypeptide(L)' 'MNCAESIELLSDYHAGELDDGKETGVSTHLEKCPPCSVVYTELTVIVETASMLRSDDKINYPDEYVLWRRISLTKTAV' A
#
# COMPACT_ATOMS: atom_id res chain seq x y z
N MET A 1 -18.27 3.89 20.48
CA MET A 1 -16.94 4.01 19.85
C MET A 1 -16.57 5.46 19.73
N ASN A 2 -15.37 5.82 20.16
CA ASN A 2 -14.79 7.16 19.94
C ASN A 2 -13.78 7.14 18.77
N CYS A 3 -13.27 8.31 18.36
CA CYS A 3 -12.35 8.40 17.22
C CYS A 3 -11.04 7.64 17.44
N ALA A 4 -10.49 7.64 18.66
CA ALA A 4 -9.23 6.96 18.95
C ALA A 4 -9.38 5.44 18.80
N GLU A 5 -10.44 4.87 19.39
CA GLU A 5 -10.80 3.47 19.23
C GLU A 5 -11.06 3.10 17.76
N SER A 6 -11.76 3.96 17.01
CA SER A 6 -12.02 3.72 15.59
C SER A 6 -10.73 3.68 14.77
N ILE A 7 -9.80 4.60 15.03
CA ILE A 7 -8.52 4.72 14.30
C ILE A 7 -7.64 3.48 14.55
N GLU A 8 -7.56 2.99 15.78
CA GLU A 8 -6.79 1.80 16.14
C GLU A 8 -7.29 0.54 15.40
N LEU A 9 -8.58 0.47 15.08
CA LEU A 9 -9.21 -0.69 14.44
C LEU A 9 -9.26 -0.61 12.91
N LEU A 10 -8.82 0.49 12.28
CA LEU A 10 -8.98 0.67 10.82
C LEU A 10 -8.22 -0.35 9.98
N SER A 11 -7.04 -0.76 10.43
CA SER A 11 -6.23 -1.77 9.72
C SER A 11 -6.93 -3.13 9.70
N ASP A 12 -7.41 -3.58 10.85
CA ASP A 12 -8.13 -4.85 11.00
C ASP A 12 -9.48 -4.79 10.28
N TYR A 13 -10.16 -3.63 10.33
CA TYR A 13 -11.38 -3.38 9.57
C TYR A 13 -11.14 -3.48 8.06
N HIS A 14 -10.07 -2.87 7.55
CA HIS A 14 -9.69 -2.95 6.14
C HIS A 14 -9.34 -4.39 5.72
N ALA A 15 -8.70 -5.15 6.61
CA ALA A 15 -8.34 -6.55 6.38
C ALA A 15 -9.53 -7.52 6.52
N GLY A 16 -10.68 -7.08 7.05
CA GLY A 16 -11.82 -7.94 7.34
C GLY A 16 -11.56 -8.90 8.51
N GLU A 17 -10.69 -8.52 9.45
CA GLU A 17 -10.25 -9.36 10.58
C GLU A 17 -10.97 -9.01 11.90
N LEU A 18 -11.90 -8.05 11.87
CA LEU A 18 -12.69 -7.67 13.03
C LEU A 18 -13.84 -8.65 13.29
N ASP A 19 -14.21 -8.77 14.57
CA ASP A 19 -15.48 -9.40 14.95
C ASP A 19 -16.67 -8.54 14.49
N ASP A 20 -17.82 -9.19 14.20
CA ASP A 20 -19.03 -8.55 13.67
C ASP A 20 -19.48 -7.31 14.49
N GLY A 21 -19.27 -7.35 15.81
CA GLY A 21 -19.64 -6.27 16.71
C GLY A 21 -18.77 -5.03 16.53
N LYS A 22 -17.45 -5.21 16.45
CA LYS A 22 -16.50 -4.12 16.17
C LYS A 22 -16.59 -3.64 14.74
N GLU A 23 -16.77 -4.54 13.77
CA GLU A 23 -16.94 -4.18 12.36
C GLU A 23 -18.14 -3.24 12.19
N THR A 24 -19.30 -3.61 12.74
CA THR A 24 -20.51 -2.77 12.73
C THR A 24 -20.26 -1.43 13.43
N GLY A 25 -19.52 -1.45 14.55
CA GLY A 25 -19.17 -0.25 15.31
C GLY A 25 -18.30 0.73 14.53
N VAL A 26 -17.24 0.23 13.88
CA VAL A 26 -16.34 1.01 13.03
C VAL A 26 -17.08 1.55 11.81
N SER A 27 -17.82 0.69 11.10
CA SER A 27 -18.63 1.07 9.93
C SER A 27 -19.60 2.21 10.26
N THR A 28 -20.37 2.08 11.35
CA THR A 28 -21.29 3.13 11.81
C THR A 28 -20.56 4.42 12.19
N HIS A 29 -19.34 4.32 12.75
CA HIS A 29 -18.54 5.51 13.11
C HIS A 29 -18.04 6.22 11.84
N LEU A 30 -17.56 5.49 10.84
CA LEU A 30 -17.08 6.05 9.58
C LEU A 30 -18.18 6.80 8.82
N GLU A 31 -19.43 6.33 8.87
CA GLU A 31 -20.58 7.03 8.28
C GLU A 31 -20.88 8.38 8.94
N LYS A 32 -20.60 8.49 10.25
CA LYS A 32 -21.01 9.65 11.07
C LYS A 32 -19.86 10.60 11.42
N CYS A 33 -18.62 10.18 11.18
CA CYS A 33 -17.41 10.90 11.55
C CYS A 33 -16.54 11.15 10.30
N PRO A 34 -16.74 12.30 9.62
CA PRO A 34 -15.96 12.66 8.44
C PRO A 34 -14.43 12.59 8.64
N PRO A 35 -13.86 13.02 9.78
CA PRO A 35 -12.43 12.88 10.03
C PRO A 35 -11.94 11.43 9.97
N CYS A 36 -12.65 10.48 10.59
CA CYS A 36 -12.26 9.08 10.57
C CYS A 36 -12.45 8.44 9.19
N SER A 37 -13.49 8.87 8.45
CA SER A 37 -13.70 8.48 7.05
C SER A 37 -12.55 8.90 6.14
N VAL A 38 -12.02 10.13 6.32
CA VAL A 38 -10.85 10.60 5.57
C VAL A 38 -9.62 9.73 5.88
N VAL A 39 -9.34 9.46 7.16
CA VAL A 39 -8.21 8.60 7.57
C VAL A 39 -8.34 7.19 6.97
N TYR A 40 -9.54 6.61 6.98
CA TYR A 40 -9.79 5.30 6.36
C TYR A 40 -9.57 5.32 4.83
N THR A 41 -9.96 6.41 4.17
CA THR A 41 -9.72 6.59 2.73
C THR A 41 -8.22 6.68 2.44
N GLU A 42 -7.47 7.43 3.24
CA GLU A 42 -6.01 7.54 3.12
C GLU A 42 -5.33 6.18 3.32
N LEU A 43 -5.74 5.41 4.34
CA LEU A 43 -5.26 4.06 4.57
C LEU A 43 -5.48 3.16 3.33
N THR A 44 -6.69 3.21 2.76
CA THR A 44 -7.04 2.42 1.57
C THR A 44 -6.13 2.77 0.39
N VAL A 45 -5.91 4.07 0.13
CA VAL A 45 -5.01 4.53 -0.94
C VAL A 45 -3.57 4.05 -0.71
N ILE A 46 -3.08 4.06 0.52
CA ILE A 46 -1.74 3.57 0.86
C ILE A 46 -1.63 2.06 0.55
N VAL A 47 -2.62 1.26 0.97
CA VAL A 47 -2.62 -0.20 0.76
C VAL A 47 -2.71 -0.55 -0.72
N GLU A 48 -3.58 0.14 -1.47
CA GLU A 48 -3.71 -0.03 -2.92
C GLU A 48 -2.41 0.33 -3.64
N THR A 49 -1.83 1.50 -3.31
CA THR A 49 -0.56 1.95 -3.91
C THR A 49 0.57 0.96 -3.63
N ALA A 50 0.70 0.49 -2.38
CA ALA A 50 1.70 -0.50 -2.02
C ALA A 50 1.50 -1.83 -2.78
N SER A 51 0.25 -2.22 -3.02
CA SER A 51 -0.08 -3.41 -3.80
C SER A 51 0.27 -3.24 -5.28
N MET A 52 0.02 -2.05 -5.85
CA MET A 52 0.44 -1.72 -7.22
C MET A 52 1.96 -1.75 -7.37
N LEU A 53 2.69 -1.12 -6.44
CA LEU A 53 4.15 -1.12 -6.45
C LEU A 53 4.74 -2.54 -6.35
N ARG A 54 4.13 -3.41 -5.53
CA ARG A 54 4.52 -4.84 -5.46
C ARG A 54 4.18 -5.62 -6.73
N SER A 55 3.10 -5.27 -7.43
CA SER A 55 2.74 -5.94 -8.68
C SER A 55 3.68 -5.60 -9.84
N ASP A 56 4.38 -4.47 -9.74
CA ASP A 56 5.39 -4.00 -10.70
C ASP A 56 6.81 -4.51 -10.35
N ASP A 57 6.91 -5.69 -9.70
CA ASP A 57 8.17 -6.32 -9.27
C ASP A 57 9.08 -6.77 -10.43
N LYS A 58 8.73 -6.42 -11.68
CA LYS A 58 9.63 -6.55 -12.81
C LYS A 58 10.42 -5.26 -12.97
N ILE A 59 11.39 -5.05 -12.07
CA ILE A 59 12.59 -4.34 -12.49
C ILE A 59 13.16 -5.17 -13.64
N ASN A 60 12.87 -4.77 -14.88
CA ASN A 60 13.45 -5.36 -16.08
C ASN A 60 14.94 -4.96 -16.10
N TYR A 61 15.71 -5.59 -15.22
CA TYR A 61 17.14 -5.38 -15.15
C TYR A 61 17.69 -5.75 -16.51
N PRO A 62 18.38 -4.84 -17.21
CA PRO A 62 18.96 -5.16 -18.51
C PRO A 62 19.88 -6.36 -18.31
N ASP A 63 19.78 -7.36 -19.18
CA ASP A 63 20.65 -8.54 -19.16
C ASP A 63 22.10 -8.10 -18.87
N GLU A 64 22.65 -8.62 -17.77
CA GLU A 64 23.99 -8.29 -17.29
C GLU A 64 25.02 -8.43 -18.40
N TYR A 65 24.84 -9.39 -19.30
CA TYR A 65 25.69 -9.60 -20.46
C TYR A 65 25.68 -8.40 -21.43
N VAL A 66 24.51 -7.79 -21.67
CA VAL A 66 24.38 -6.59 -22.52
C VAL A 66 25.04 -5.39 -21.84
N LEU A 67 24.92 -5.25 -20.52
CA LEU A 67 25.58 -4.18 -19.77
C LEU A 67 27.11 -4.33 -19.81
N TRP A 68 27.64 -5.52 -19.51
CA TRP A 68 29.07 -5.78 -19.55
C TRP A 68 29.64 -5.64 -20.96
N ARG A 69 28.93 -6.12 -21.99
CA ARG A 69 29.33 -5.95 -23.39
C ARG A 69 29.44 -4.47 -23.76
N ARG A 70 28.47 -3.63 -23.37
CA ARG A 70 28.55 -2.18 -23.63
C ARG A 70 29.76 -1.56 -22.95
N ILE A 71 29.98 -1.85 -21.66
CA ILE A 71 31.12 -1.31 -20.89
C ILE A 71 32.47 -1.73 -21.49
N SER A 72 32.60 -2.99 -21.90
CA SER A 72 33.83 -3.50 -22.52
C SER A 72 34.12 -2.84 -23.87
N LEU A 73 33.08 -2.53 -24.66
CA LEU A 73 33.22 -1.85 -25.95
C LEU A 73 33.62 -0.38 -25.79
N THR A 74 33.10 0.34 -24.77
CA THR A 74 33.56 1.71 -24.49
C THR A 74 35.01 1.75 -23.99
N LYS A 75 35.48 0.69 -23.33
CA LYS A 75 36.86 0.59 -22.83
C LYS A 75 37.91 0.37 -23.95
N THR A 76 37.49 -0.09 -25.13
CA THR A 76 38.39 -0.36 -26.27
C THR A 76 38.43 0.76 -27.31
N ALA A 77 37.68 1.84 -27.12
CA ALA A 77 37.58 2.97 -28.04
C ALA A 77 38.51 4.16 -27.69
N VAL A 78 39.56 3.94 -26.89
CA VAL A 78 40.60 4.92 -26.54
C VAL A 78 41.97 4.39 -26.94
#